data_AF-F0RRF9-F1
#
_entry.id   AF-F0RRF9-F1
#
_cell.length_a   1.000
_cell.length_b   1.000
_cell.length_c   1.000
_cell.angle_alpha   90.00
_cell.angle_beta   90.00
_cell.angle_gamma   90.00
#
_symmetry.space_group_name_H-M   'P 1'
#
loop_
_entity.id
_entity.type
_entity.pdbx_description
1 polymer ?
#
loop_
_entity_poly.entity_id
_entity_poly.type
_entity_poly.pdbx_seq_one_letter_code
_entity_poly.pdbx_strand_id
1 'polypeptide(L)'
;MGKIHAYTISSEEYDRLTEADAKYAALINLIEKNNPVFITVTMIANSLGLSRQDVMNRPWHMPNFGKSESPSEKRKKRFWHYGEYLDWIAIPEFERIKLYREMVYESDFI
;
A
#
# COMPACT_ATOMS: atom_id res chain seq x y z
N MET A 1 -28.75 -45.37 0.93
CA MET A 1 -28.14 -44.23 0.21
C MET A 1 -29.18 -43.13 0.13
N GLY A 2 -28.96 -41.99 0.81
CA GLY A 2 -29.89 -40.87 0.81
C GLY A 2 -29.96 -40.25 -0.59
N LYS A 3 -31.18 -40.05 -1.12
CA LYS A 3 -31.38 -39.40 -2.42
C LYS A 3 -30.92 -37.96 -2.31
N ILE A 4 -29.92 -37.57 -3.09
CA ILE A 4 -29.49 -36.17 -3.19
C ILE A 4 -30.61 -35.44 -3.95
N HIS A 5 -31.31 -34.55 -3.26
CA HIS A 5 -32.28 -33.67 -3.89
C HIS A 5 -31.54 -32.55 -4.61
N ALA A 6 -31.65 -32.50 -5.94
CA ALA A 6 -31.19 -31.37 -6.72
C ALA A 6 -32.14 -30.19 -6.45
N TYR A 7 -31.58 -29.07 -6.02
CA TYR A 7 -32.33 -27.83 -5.85
C TYR A 7 -32.35 -27.10 -7.19
N THR A 8 -33.55 -26.91 -7.76
CA THR A 8 -33.78 -26.09 -8.94
C THR A 8 -34.31 -24.73 -8.52
N ILE A 9 -33.68 -23.66 -8.97
CA ILE A 9 -34.16 -22.28 -8.80
C ILE A 9 -34.77 -21.77 -10.12
N SER A 10 -35.61 -20.75 -10.06
CA SER A 10 -36.16 -20.14 -11.27
C SER A 10 -35.06 -19.40 -12.05
N SER A 11 -35.26 -19.24 -13.37
CA SER A 11 -34.30 -18.53 -14.21
C SER A 11 -34.09 -17.09 -13.76
N GLU A 12 -35.14 -16.40 -13.30
CA GLU A 12 -35.00 -15.02 -12.83
C GLU A 12 -34.16 -14.93 -11.55
N GLU A 13 -34.26 -15.93 -10.67
CA GLU A 13 -33.46 -16.01 -9.44
C GLU A 13 -31.97 -16.24 -9.79
N TYR A 14 -31.70 -17.10 -10.78
CA TYR A 14 -30.35 -17.34 -11.29
C TYR A 14 -29.75 -16.08 -11.92
N ASP A 15 -30.50 -15.38 -12.77
CA ASP A 15 -30.04 -14.15 -13.43
C ASP A 15 -29.70 -13.06 -12.40
N ARG A 16 -30.52 -12.90 -11.35
CA ARG A 16 -30.26 -11.97 -10.24
C ARG A 16 -28.97 -12.29 -9.49
N LEU A 17 -28.73 -13.57 -9.18
CA LEU A 17 -27.53 -14.00 -8.48
C LEU A 17 -26.29 -13.76 -9.34
N THR A 18 -26.37 -14.06 -10.62
CA THR A 18 -25.27 -13.87 -11.57
C THR A 18 -24.95 -12.38 -11.75
N GLU A 19 -25.97 -11.53 -11.81
CA GLU A 19 -25.80 -10.08 -11.86
C GLU A 19 -25.19 -9.52 -10.57
N ALA A 20 -25.59 -10.03 -9.41
CA ALA A 20 -25.00 -9.66 -8.13
C ALA A 20 -23.51 -10.02 -8.05
N ASP A 21 -23.14 -11.23 -8.48
CA ASP A 21 -21.75 -11.67 -8.54
C ASP A 21 -20.91 -10.83 -9.51
N ALA A 22 -21.46 -10.52 -10.69
CA ALA A 22 -20.79 -9.67 -11.67
C ALA A 22 -20.56 -8.24 -11.13
N LYS A 23 -21.56 -7.66 -10.47
CA LYS A 23 -21.45 -6.34 -9.82
C LYS A 23 -20.45 -6.35 -8.68
N TYR A 24 -20.45 -7.39 -7.86
CA TYR A 24 -19.49 -7.56 -6.77
C TYR A 24 -18.06 -7.69 -7.29
N ALA A 25 -17.83 -8.51 -8.31
CA ALA A 25 -16.54 -8.66 -8.97
C ALA A 25 -16.07 -7.35 -9.63
N ALA A 26 -16.98 -6.60 -10.26
CA ALA A 26 -16.67 -5.29 -10.83
C ALA A 26 -16.29 -4.27 -9.74
N LEU A 27 -16.97 -4.30 -8.59
CA LEU A 27 -16.67 -3.44 -7.45
C LEU A 27 -15.30 -3.78 -6.82
N ILE A 28 -14.98 -5.06 -6.62
CA ILE A 28 -13.65 -5.49 -6.16
C ILE A 28 -12.58 -5.02 -7.14
N ASN A 29 -12.77 -5.24 -8.44
CA ASN A 29 -11.82 -4.79 -9.46
C ASN A 29 -11.64 -3.26 -9.46
N LEU A 30 -12.70 -2.49 -9.24
CA LEU A 30 -12.65 -1.04 -9.10
C LEU A 30 -11.90 -0.63 -7.83
N ILE A 31 -12.13 -1.32 -6.72
CA ILE A 31 -11.40 -1.10 -5.47
C ILE A 31 -9.93 -1.44 -5.67
N GLU A 32 -9.58 -2.59 -6.25
CA GLU A 32 -8.19 -2.99 -6.50
C GLU A 32 -7.48 -2.08 -7.51
N LYS A 33 -8.18 -1.58 -8.53
CA LYS A 33 -7.63 -0.61 -9.50
C LYS A 33 -7.43 0.78 -8.92
N ASN A 34 -8.26 1.20 -7.96
CA ASN A 34 -8.21 2.53 -7.36
C ASN A 34 -7.50 2.57 -6.00
N ASN A 35 -7.34 1.42 -5.34
CA ASN A 35 -6.53 1.29 -4.14
C ASN A 35 -5.09 1.25 -4.64
N PRO A 36 -4.27 2.28 -4.37
CA PRO A 36 -2.91 2.28 -4.83
C PRO A 36 -2.21 1.09 -4.18
N VAL A 37 -2.03 -0.01 -4.94
CA VAL A 37 -1.21 -1.15 -4.52
C VAL A 37 0.16 -0.64 -4.05
N PHE A 38 0.59 0.50 -4.62
CA PHE A 38 1.80 1.19 -4.26
C PHE A 38 1.62 2.70 -4.03
N ILE A 39 2.18 3.21 -2.94
CA ILE A 39 2.37 4.62 -2.62
C ILE A 39 3.69 5.13 -3.20
N THR A 40 3.65 6.30 -3.83
CA THR A 40 4.84 6.97 -4.38
C THR A 40 5.26 8.14 -3.50
N VAL A 41 6.51 8.60 -3.65
CA VAL A 41 7.00 9.82 -2.96
C VAL A 41 6.12 11.03 -3.25
N THR A 42 5.59 11.17 -4.47
CA THR A 42 4.71 12.29 -4.84
C THR A 42 3.39 12.23 -4.09
N MET A 43 2.83 11.03 -3.89
CA MET A 43 1.58 10.87 -3.12
C MET A 43 1.80 11.22 -1.65
N ILE A 44 2.93 10.81 -1.08
CA ILE A 44 3.33 11.20 0.28
C ILE A 44 3.44 12.72 0.38
N ALA A 45 4.17 13.35 -0.55
CA ALA A 45 4.34 14.80 -0.61
C ALA A 45 3.01 15.56 -0.67
N ASN A 46 2.11 15.12 -1.55
CA ASN A 46 0.77 15.71 -1.68
C ASN A 46 -0.05 15.55 -0.39
N SER A 47 0.03 14.40 0.29
CA SER A 47 -0.69 14.17 1.54
C SER A 47 -0.21 15.05 2.70
N LEU A 48 1.06 15.45 2.68
CA LEU A 48 1.68 16.29 3.71
C LEU A 48 1.68 17.79 3.35
N GLY A 49 1.22 18.16 2.15
CA GLY A 49 1.33 19.54 1.65
C GLY A 49 2.78 19.99 1.44
N LEU A 50 3.69 19.07 1.12
CA LEU A 50 5.12 19.32 0.94
C LEU A 50 5.53 19.18 -0.52
N SER A 51 6.69 19.73 -0.88
CA SER A 51 7.29 19.39 -2.17
C SER A 51 7.86 17.97 -2.14
N ARG A 52 7.94 17.33 -3.32
CA ARG A 52 8.62 16.04 -3.45
C ARG A 52 10.05 16.09 -2.90
N GLN A 53 10.76 17.20 -3.11
CA GLN A 53 12.14 17.35 -2.63
C GLN A 53 12.22 17.43 -1.12
N ASP A 54 11.25 18.08 -0.47
CA ASP A 54 11.20 18.15 1.00
C ASP A 54 10.98 16.78 1.62
N VAL A 55 10.13 15.94 1.03
CA VAL A 55 9.95 14.55 1.47
C VAL A 55 11.24 13.74 1.28
N MET A 56 11.96 13.93 0.17
CA MET A 56 13.26 13.28 -0.04
C MET A 56 14.32 13.71 0.99
N ASN A 57 14.28 14.98 1.42
CA ASN A 57 15.18 15.54 2.43
C ASN A 57 14.76 15.18 3.88
N ARG A 58 13.52 14.72 4.06
CA ARG A 58 12.96 14.27 5.34
C ARG A 58 12.69 12.78 5.26
N PRO A 59 13.76 11.97 5.36
CA PRO A 59 13.66 10.55 5.18
C PRO A 59 12.45 9.98 5.93
N TRP A 60 12.26 10.30 7.22
CA TRP A 60 11.27 9.71 8.17
C TRP A 60 9.80 9.70 7.74
N HIS A 61 9.46 10.27 6.60
CA HIS A 61 8.17 10.09 5.95
C HIS A 61 8.06 8.84 5.05
N MET A 62 9.14 8.07 4.84
CA MET A 62 9.19 6.94 3.90
C MET A 62 9.54 5.59 4.59
N PRO A 63 8.79 4.49 4.37
CA PRO A 63 8.96 3.23 5.11
C PRO A 63 10.27 2.42 4.96
N ASN A 64 11.35 2.89 4.32
CA ASN A 64 12.54 2.05 4.05
C ASN A 64 13.88 2.81 4.13
N PHE A 65 14.36 3.10 5.34
CA PHE A 65 15.62 3.84 5.58
C PHE A 65 16.94 3.12 5.32
N GLY A 66 16.92 1.90 4.81
CA GLY A 66 18.12 1.06 4.75
C GLY A 66 18.65 0.74 3.36
N LYS A 67 17.94 1.03 2.26
CA LYS A 67 18.53 0.78 0.94
C LYS A 67 19.47 1.92 0.59
N SER A 68 20.75 1.73 0.94
CA SER A 68 21.87 2.39 0.31
C SER A 68 21.65 2.33 -1.20
N GLU A 69 21.38 3.48 -1.81
CA GLU A 69 21.27 3.55 -3.25
C GLU A 69 22.64 3.18 -3.81
N SER A 70 22.78 1.96 -4.32
CA SER A 70 23.89 1.69 -5.22
C SER A 70 23.83 2.73 -6.35
N PRO A 71 24.96 3.14 -6.96
CA PRO A 71 24.94 4.10 -8.07
C PRO A 71 23.97 3.73 -9.21
N SER A 72 23.63 2.43 -9.34
CA SER A 72 22.63 1.91 -10.28
C SER A 72 21.16 2.18 -9.92
N GLU A 73 20.87 2.57 -8.67
CA GLU A 73 19.52 2.79 -8.15
C GLU A 73 19.10 4.26 -8.12
N LYS A 74 20.02 5.20 -8.33
CA LYS A 74 19.76 6.66 -8.36
C LYS A 74 18.70 7.10 -9.38
N ARG A 75 18.38 6.25 -10.37
CA ARG A 75 17.34 6.50 -11.40
C ARG A 75 16.04 5.74 -11.16
N LYS A 76 15.95 4.88 -10.14
CA LYS A 76 14.75 4.10 -9.85
C LYS A 76 13.76 4.93 -9.05
N LYS A 77 12.48 4.84 -9.41
CA LYS A 77 11.39 5.42 -8.64
C LYS A 77 11.16 4.59 -7.37
N ARG A 78 10.86 5.25 -6.25
CA ARG A 78 10.56 4.61 -4.98
C ARG A 78 9.06 4.42 -4.82
N PHE A 79 8.67 3.22 -4.41
CA PHE A 79 7.28 2.82 -4.19
C PHE A 79 7.20 1.90 -2.97
N TRP A 80 6.10 1.95 -2.24
CA TRP A 80 5.82 1.11 -1.06
C TRP A 80 4.42 0.55 -1.15
N HIS A 81 4.16 -0.64 -0.63
CA HIS A 81 2.78 -1.08 -0.53
C HIS A 81 1.99 -0.14 0.37
N TYR A 82 0.71 0.09 0.05
CA TYR A 82 -0.10 1.02 0.84
C TYR A 82 -0.23 0.58 2.30
N GLY A 83 -0.39 -0.73 2.56
CA GLY A 83 -0.38 -1.27 3.93
C GLY A 83 0.92 -0.95 4.67
N GLU A 84 2.08 -1.18 4.05
CA GLU A 84 3.39 -0.84 4.63
C GLU A 84 3.51 0.66 4.95
N TYR A 85 2.96 1.51 4.08
CA TYR A 85 2.94 2.95 4.32
C TYR A 85 2.01 3.32 5.49
N LEU A 86 0.83 2.71 5.59
CA LEU A 86 -0.10 2.93 6.69
C LEU A 86 0.51 2.52 8.04
N ASP A 87 1.14 1.34 8.10
CA ASP A 87 1.84 0.86 9.29
C ASP A 87 2.97 1.81 9.68
N TRP A 88 3.70 2.35 8.70
CA TRP A 88 4.76 3.31 8.94
C TRP A 88 4.24 4.64 9.51
N ILE A 89 3.20 5.22 8.91
CA ILE A 89 2.67 6.51 9.38
C ILE A 89 1.91 6.41 10.71
N ALA A 90 1.50 5.21 11.11
CA ALA A 90 0.90 4.95 12.42
C ALA A 90 1.91 5.16 13.57
N ILE A 91 3.21 4.98 13.31
CA ILE A 91 4.27 5.31 14.26
C ILE A 91 4.33 6.84 14.42
N PRO A 92 4.24 7.42 15.63
CA PRO A 92 4.35 8.87 15.82
C PRO A 92 5.59 9.48 15.17
N GLU A 93 5.48 10.70 14.62
CA GLU A 93 6.59 11.31 13.86
C GLU A 93 7.88 11.42 14.66
N PHE A 94 7.79 11.77 15.94
CA PHE A 94 8.97 11.87 16.81
C PHE A 94 9.69 10.53 16.97
N GLU A 95 8.95 9.41 16.99
CA GLU A 95 9.53 8.06 17.06
C GLU A 95 10.16 7.68 15.73
N ARG A 96 9.52 8.02 14.60
CA ARG A 96 10.12 7.82 13.27
C ARG A 96 11.44 8.57 13.10
N ILE A 97 11.53 9.79 13.62
CA ILE A 97 12.77 10.59 13.63
C ILE A 97 13.82 9.94 14.55
N LYS A 98 13.42 9.43 15.72
CA LYS A 98 14.32 8.73 16.64
C LYS A 98 14.89 7.46 16.00
N LEU A 99 14.03 6.62 15.43
CA LEU A 99 14.41 5.41 14.70
C LEU A 99 15.39 5.72 13.55
N TYR A 100 15.12 6.79 12.80
CA TYR A 100 16.02 7.25 11.75
C TYR A 100 17.41 7.63 12.30
N ARG A 101 17.46 8.36 13.42
CA ARG A 101 18.74 8.74 14.04
C ARG A 101 19.50 7.52 14.55
N GLU A 102 18.83 6.59 15.23
CA GLU A 102 19.43 5.36 15.73
C GLU A 102 20.07 4.57 14.56
N MET A 103 19.33 4.36 13.46
CA MET A 103 19.85 3.61 12.30
C MET A 103 21.04 4.28 11.59
N VAL A 104 21.08 5.62 11.54
CA VAL A 104 22.15 6.36 10.84
C VAL A 104 23.40 6.54 11.71
N TYR A 105 23.25 6.68 13.03
CA TYR A 105 24.36 7.00 13.92
C TYR A 105 24.88 5.80 14.73
N GLU A 106 24.14 4.69 14.84
CA GLU A 106 24.64 3.45 15.47
C GLU A 106 25.49 2.59 14.52
N SER A 107 25.51 2.84 13.22
CA SER A 107 26.34 2.08 12.27
C SER A 107 27.84 2.36 12.36
N ASP A 108 28.24 3.43 13.07
CA ASP A 108 29.65 3.86 13.18
C ASP A 108 30.38 3.26 14.41
N PHE A 109 29.73 2.36 15.17
CA PHE A 109 30.32 1.63 16.30
C PHE A 109 30.53 0.13 15.98
N ILE A 110 31.28 -0.21 14.93
CA ILE A 110 31.92 -1.53 14.76
C ILE A 110 33.32 -1.34 14.17
#